data_AF-A0A1M6ZFP2-F1
#
_entry.id   AF-A0A1M6ZFP2-F1
#
_cell.length_a   1.000
_cell.length_b   1.000
_cell.length_c   1.000
_cell.angle_alpha   90.00
_cell.angle_beta   90.00
_cell.angle_gamma   90.00
#
_symmetry.space_group_name_H-M   'P 1'
#
loop_
_entity.id
_entity.type
_entity.pdbx_description
1 polymer ?
#
loop_
_entity_poly.entity_id
_entity_poly.type
_entity_poly.pdbx_seq_one_letter_code
_entity_poly.pdbx_strand_id
1 'polypeptide(L)'
;MAGFISVHIDDFTPCLKDNSTGELVDTEVVRIRRSSFLSKYNKQNGWYVNWGSLAKNSEIYALVVKGTVDIQGLVSLQNNSDAKAIYIQWMCSAPQNNKLLTENIKYSGVGGHLFA
;
A
#
# COMPACT_ATOMS: atom_id res chain seq x y z
N MET A 1 20.21 -13.38 15.69
CA MET A 1 19.67 -12.05 16.05
C MET A 1 18.18 -12.12 15.75
N ALA A 2 17.31 -12.00 16.75
CA ALA A 2 15.87 -12.00 16.53
C ALA A 2 15.40 -10.55 16.42
N GLY A 3 14.66 -10.22 15.36
CA GLY A 3 13.98 -8.93 15.20
C GLY A 3 12.48 -9.13 15.43
N PHE A 4 11.81 -8.14 16.02
CA PHE A 4 10.37 -8.09 16.11
C PHE A 4 9.83 -7.00 15.19
N ILE A 5 8.72 -7.27 14.51
CA ILE A 5 7.96 -6.27 13.75
C ILE A 5 6.58 -6.21 14.38
N SER A 6 6.18 -5.00 14.80
CA SER A 6 4.82 -4.74 15.27
C SER A 6 4.06 -3.99 14.19
N VAL A 7 2.94 -4.56 13.73
CA VAL A 7 2.08 -3.95 12.71
C VAL A 7 0.71 -3.71 13.34
N HIS A 8 0.15 -2.52 13.10
CA HIS A 8 -1.24 -2.23 13.45
C HIS A 8 -2.09 -2.37 12.19
N ILE A 9 -2.96 -3.39 12.17
CA ILE A 9 -3.88 -3.66 11.06
C ILE A 9 -5.26 -3.19 11.49
N ASP A 10 -5.92 -2.44 10.62
CA ASP A 10 -7.22 -1.84 10.86
C ASP A 10 -8.35 -2.87 10.86
N ASP A 11 -8.41 -3.71 9.81
CA ASP A 11 -9.39 -4.79 9.69
C ASP A 11 -8.88 -5.89 8.74
N PHE A 12 -9.32 -7.13 8.96
CA PHE A 12 -9.12 -8.23 8.02
C PHE A 12 -10.42 -8.48 7.28
N THR A 13 -10.48 -7.99 6.05
CA THR A 13 -11.65 -8.07 5.19
C THR A 13 -11.31 -8.86 3.93
N PRO A 14 -12.26 -9.61 3.35
CA PRO A 14 -11.99 -10.38 2.13
C PRO A 14 -11.76 -9.49 0.89
N CYS A 15 -12.15 -8.22 0.99
CA CYS A 15 -11.94 -7.13 0.03
C CYS A 15 -12.10 -5.80 0.81
N LEU A 16 -11.96 -4.63 0.19
CA LEU A 16 -12.06 -3.37 0.94
C LEU A 16 -13.50 -3.08 1.37
N LYS A 17 -13.68 -2.51 2.56
CA LYS A 17 -15.00 -2.05 3.02
C LYS A 17 -15.11 -0.54 2.87
N ASP A 18 -16.07 -0.05 2.10
CA ASP A 18 -16.42 1.37 2.08
C ASP A 18 -17.06 1.77 3.40
N ASN A 19 -16.46 2.71 4.13
CA ASN A 19 -16.95 3.10 5.46
C ASN A 19 -18.22 3.95 5.42
N SER A 20 -18.55 4.55 4.26
CA SER A 20 -19.75 5.36 4.12
C SER A 20 -20.99 4.51 3.85
N THR A 21 -20.85 3.46 3.03
CA THR A 21 -21.97 2.58 2.64
C THR A 21 -21.98 1.24 3.36
N GLY A 22 -20.84 0.81 3.90
CA GLY A 22 -20.63 -0.53 4.45
C GLY A 22 -20.42 -1.61 3.39
N GLU A 23 -20.43 -1.25 2.10
CA GLU A 23 -20.28 -2.18 1.00
C GLU A 23 -18.86 -2.73 0.86
N LEU A 24 -18.80 -3.94 0.34
CA LEU A 24 -17.56 -4.63 0.01
C LEU A 24 -17.18 -4.32 -1.44
N VAL A 25 -15.96 -3.84 -1.62
CA VAL A 25 -15.40 -3.38 -2.89
C VAL A 25 -14.23 -4.27 -3.27
N ASP A 26 -14.42 -5.01 -4.37
CA ASP A 26 -13.40 -5.87 -4.95
C ASP A 26 -12.10 -5.10 -5.22
N THR A 27 -10.98 -5.77 -4.95
CA THR A 27 -9.64 -5.24 -5.21
C THR A 27 -8.83 -6.14 -6.12
N GLU A 28 -7.78 -5.57 -6.69
CA GLU A 28 -6.75 -6.28 -7.42
C GLU A 28 -5.37 -5.72 -7.05
N VAL A 29 -4.35 -6.56 -7.22
CA VAL A 29 -2.96 -6.18 -7.01
C VAL A 29 -2.29 -6.03 -8.37
N VAL A 30 -1.76 -4.84 -8.63
CA VAL A 30 -1.07 -4.54 -9.89
C VAL A 30 0.36 -4.15 -9.64
N ARG A 31 1.29 -4.65 -10.48
CA ARG A 31 2.68 -4.23 -10.44
C ARG A 31 2.88 -2.96 -11.24
N ILE A 32 3.40 -1.92 -10.62
CA ILE A 32 3.71 -0.66 -11.28
C ILE A 32 5.20 -0.59 -11.61
N ARG A 33 5.53 -0.55 -12.90
CA ARG A 33 6.93 -0.52 -13.38
C ARG A 33 7.43 0.88 -13.73
N ARG A 34 6.53 1.80 -14.08
CA ARG A 34 6.91 3.10 -14.64
C ARG A 34 7.25 4.11 -13.53
N SER A 35 8.53 4.41 -13.31
CA SER A 35 8.97 5.35 -12.28
C SER A 35 8.38 6.76 -12.42
N SER A 36 8.14 7.23 -13.66
CA SER A 36 7.52 8.55 -13.89
C SER A 36 6.03 8.61 -13.53
N PHE A 37 5.35 7.46 -13.49
CA PHE A 37 4.01 7.37 -12.93
C PHE A 37 4.08 7.39 -11.40
N LEU A 38 5.03 6.63 -10.83
CA LEU A 38 5.24 6.53 -9.39
C LEU A 38 5.71 7.85 -8.74
N SER A 39 6.40 8.73 -9.47
CA SER A 39 6.81 10.04 -8.94
C SER A 39 5.63 10.95 -8.59
N LYS A 40 4.42 10.63 -9.07
CA LYS A 40 3.18 11.32 -8.68
C LYS A 40 2.78 11.00 -7.23
N TYR A 41 3.27 9.92 -6.64
CA TYR A 41 3.00 9.52 -5.26
C TYR A 41 4.22 9.89 -4.41
N ASN A 42 4.08 10.95 -3.62
CA ASN A 42 5.19 11.56 -2.92
C ASN A 42 4.77 12.18 -1.58
N LYS A 43 5.72 12.81 -0.88
CA LYS A 43 5.48 13.46 0.41
C LYS A 43 4.44 14.58 0.31
N GLN A 44 4.44 15.32 -0.80
CA GLN A 44 3.60 16.50 -0.98
C GLN A 44 2.12 16.16 -1.05
N ASN A 45 1.77 14.92 -1.38
CA ASN A 45 0.39 14.44 -1.43
C ASN A 45 0.13 13.26 -0.49
N GLY A 46 0.86 13.17 0.63
CA GLY A 46 0.52 12.25 1.73
C GLY A 46 1.02 10.81 1.59
N TRP A 47 1.83 10.49 0.57
CA TRP A 47 2.39 9.14 0.36
C TRP A 47 3.74 8.92 1.06
N TYR A 48 4.16 9.87 1.90
CA TYR A 48 5.34 9.87 2.79
C TYR A 48 6.74 9.73 2.18
N VAL A 49 6.87 9.15 0.99
CA VAL A 49 8.13 8.90 0.31
C VAL A 49 7.95 9.08 -1.19
N ASN A 50 9.03 9.40 -1.91
CA ASN A 50 8.99 9.44 -3.36
C ASN A 50 9.03 7.99 -3.90
N TRP A 51 7.86 7.48 -4.31
CA TRP A 51 7.72 6.12 -4.79
C TRP A 51 8.47 5.87 -6.11
N GLY A 52 8.65 6.90 -6.94
CA GLY A 52 9.48 6.83 -8.14
C GLY A 52 10.95 6.53 -7.84
N SER A 53 11.47 7.00 -6.71
CA SER A 53 12.83 6.70 -6.25
C SER A 53 12.96 5.27 -5.73
N LEU A 54 11.96 4.75 -5.01
CA LEU A 54 11.98 3.36 -4.51
C LEU A 54 11.99 2.34 -5.64
N ALA A 55 11.27 2.62 -6.73
CA ALA A 55 11.21 1.75 -7.91
C ALA A 55 12.56 1.51 -8.62
N LYS A 56 13.61 2.25 -8.27
CA LYS A 56 14.96 2.03 -8.83
C LYS A 56 15.56 0.70 -8.37
N ASN A 57 15.26 0.29 -7.14
CA ASN A 57 15.91 -0.85 -6.48
C ASN A 57 14.92 -1.88 -5.90
N SER A 58 13.62 -1.68 -6.17
CA SER A 58 12.52 -2.46 -5.59
C SER A 58 11.37 -2.60 -6.57
N GLU A 59 10.62 -3.69 -6.43
CA GLU A 59 9.36 -3.87 -7.13
C GLU A 59 8.24 -3.16 -6.39
N ILE A 60 7.44 -2.36 -7.10
CA ILE A 60 6.31 -1.65 -6.51
C ILE A 60 5.01 -2.32 -6.92
N TYR A 61 4.20 -2.68 -5.94
CA TYR A 61 2.85 -3.19 -6.13
C TYR A 61 1.84 -2.22 -5.54
N ALA A 62 0.68 -2.14 -6.19
CA ALA A 62 -0.44 -1.31 -5.79
C ALA A 62 -1.66 -2.17 -5.53
N LEU A 63 -2.34 -1.88 -4.42
CA LEU A 63 -3.70 -2.31 -4.19
C LEU A 63 -4.63 -1.30 -4.87
N VAL A 64 -5.48 -1.75 -5.79
CA VAL A 64 -6.44 -0.90 -6.50
C VAL A 64 -7.84 -1.48 -6.38
N VAL A 65 -8.86 -0.62 -6.52
CA VAL A 65 -10.23 -1.09 -6.71
C VAL A 65 -10.33 -1.75 -8.09
N LYS A 66 -10.90 -2.95 -8.14
CA LYS A 66 -11.00 -3.74 -9.36
C LYS A 66 -11.76 -2.98 -10.46
N GLY A 67 -11.19 -2.97 -11.66
CA GLY A 67 -11.76 -2.25 -12.80
C GLY A 67 -11.53 -0.74 -12.79
N THR A 68 -10.76 -0.20 -11.85
CA THR A 68 -10.37 1.21 -11.80
C THR A 68 -8.85 1.37 -11.73
N VAL A 69 -8.38 2.62 -11.78
CA VAL A 69 -6.96 2.97 -11.55
C VAL A 69 -6.75 3.61 -10.18
N ASP A 70 -7.74 3.49 -9.29
CA ASP A 70 -7.74 4.16 -8.00
C ASP A 70 -6.90 3.38 -6.98
N ILE A 71 -5.66 3.83 -6.80
CA ILE A 71 -4.72 3.24 -5.84
C ILE A 71 -5.16 3.50 -4.41
N GLN A 72 -5.34 2.41 -3.65
CA GLN A 72 -5.70 2.44 -2.23
C GLN A 72 -4.52 2.17 -1.31
N GLY A 73 -3.44 1.59 -1.82
CA GLY A 73 -2.20 1.37 -1.08
C GLY A 73 -1.04 1.00 -1.99
N LEU A 74 0.18 1.22 -1.51
CA LEU A 74 1.40 0.88 -2.21
C LEU A 74 2.33 0.08 -1.30
N VAL A 75 3.07 -0.87 -1.88
CA VAL A 75 4.12 -1.64 -1.21
C VAL A 75 5.36 -1.72 -2.10
N SER A 76 6.53 -1.53 -1.50
CA SER A 76 7.85 -1.64 -2.11
C SER A 76 8.54 -2.90 -1.60
N LEU A 77 8.80 -3.84 -2.50
CA LEU A 77 9.39 -5.13 -2.19
C LEU A 77 10.79 -5.23 -2.80
N GLN A 78 11.78 -5.55 -1.96
CA GLN A 78 13.14 -5.77 -2.38
C GLN A 78 13.52 -7.23 -2.15
N ASN A 79 13.94 -7.92 -3.21
CA ASN A 79 14.46 -9.28 -3.09
C ASN A 79 15.90 -9.24 -2.55
N ASN A 80 16.18 -10.02 -1.51
CA ASN A 80 17.52 -10.23 -0.98
C ASN A 80 17.86 -11.73 -1.08
N SER A 81 18.60 -12.08 -2.13
CA SER A 81 18.99 -13.46 -2.42
C SER A 81 19.87 -14.08 -1.34
N ASP A 82 20.78 -13.29 -0.77
CA ASP A 82 21.75 -13.77 0.22
C ASP A 82 21.05 -14.15 1.53
N ALA A 83 20.08 -13.34 1.93
CA ALA A 83 19.22 -13.62 3.07
C ALA A 83 18.09 -14.61 2.76
N LYS A 84 17.92 -15.02 1.50
CA LYS A 84 16.78 -15.82 1.00
C LYS A 84 15.43 -15.24 1.46
N ALA A 85 15.28 -13.92 1.36
CA ALA A 85 14.13 -13.20 1.90
C ALA A 85 13.66 -12.07 0.96
N ILE A 86 12.41 -11.68 1.10
CA ILE A 86 11.86 -10.46 0.51
C ILE A 86 11.70 -9.44 1.62
N TYR A 87 12.25 -8.25 1.43
CA TYR A 87 12.13 -7.13 2.36
C TYR A 87 11.02 -6.20 1.92
N ILE A 88 10.11 -5.88 2.83
CA ILE A 88 9.21 -4.75 2.69
C ILE A 88 10.03 -3.49 2.98
N GLN A 89 10.46 -2.80 1.93
CA GLN A 89 11.25 -1.57 2.06
C GLN A 89 10.36 -0.41 2.52
N TRP A 90 9.11 -0.39 2.06
CA TRP A 90 8.10 0.57 2.48
C TRP A 90 6.70 0.06 2.13
N MET A 91 5.70 0.45 2.92
CA MET A 91 4.30 0.29 2.56
C MET A 91 3.47 1.40 3.20
N CYS A 92 2.45 1.88 2.51
CA CYS A 92 1.45 2.73 3.15
C CYS A 92 0.10 2.68 2.41
N SER A 93 -0.96 2.93 3.16
CA SER A 93 -2.27 3.24 2.61
C SER A 93 -2.24 4.57 1.85
N ALA A 94 -3.15 4.71 0.89
CA ALA A 94 -3.42 5.99 0.26
C ALA A 94 -3.88 7.03 1.31
N PRO A 95 -3.61 8.33 1.10
CA PRO A 95 -3.87 9.38 2.08
C PRO A 95 -5.31 9.38 2.62
N GLN A 96 -6.31 9.12 1.77
CA GLN A 96 -7.72 9.07 2.13
C GLN A 96 -8.09 7.87 3.04
N ASN A 97 -7.21 6.88 3.15
CA ASN A 97 -7.39 5.69 3.99
C ASN A 97 -6.40 5.67 5.16
N ASN A 98 -5.74 6.78 5.45
CA ASN A 98 -4.68 6.85 6.44
C ASN A 98 -5.12 7.65 7.67
N LYS A 99 -5.30 6.95 8.79
CA LYS A 99 -5.75 7.52 10.08
C LYS A 99 -4.80 8.56 10.67
N LEU A 100 -3.55 8.62 10.22
CA LEU A 100 -2.59 9.66 10.62
C LEU A 100 -2.75 10.96 9.81
N LEU A 101 -3.50 10.94 8.71
CA LEU A 101 -3.69 12.08 7.80
C LEU A 101 -5.13 12.57 7.72
N THR A 102 -6.11 11.69 7.98
CA THR A 102 -7.53 12.02 7.94
C THR A 102 -8.30 11.23 9.00
N GLU A 103 -9.31 11.88 9.59
CA GLU A 103 -10.28 11.21 10.47
C GLU A 103 -11.39 10.51 9.66
N ASN A 104 -11.64 10.99 8.44
CA ASN A 104 -12.63 10.44 7.54
C ASN A 104 -11.97 9.42 6.61
N ILE A 105 -11.94 8.17 7.03
CA ILE A 105 -11.35 7.04 6.28
C ILE A 105 -12.35 6.53 5.25
N LYS A 106 -11.97 6.51 3.97
CA LYS A 106 -12.85 6.00 2.90
C LYS A 106 -13.01 4.48 2.96
N TYR A 107 -11.89 3.75 2.95
CA TYR A 107 -11.89 2.28 2.98
C TYR A 107 -11.19 1.73 4.21
N SER A 108 -11.79 0.71 4.82
CA SER A 108 -11.15 -0.15 5.83
C SER A 108 -10.61 -1.43 5.17
N GLY A 109 -9.56 -2.01 5.77
CA GLY A 109 -8.91 -3.25 5.34
C GLY A 109 -7.68 -3.05 4.46
N VAL A 110 -7.32 -1.80 4.14
CA VAL A 110 -6.15 -1.51 3.28
C VAL A 110 -4.86 -2.03 3.93
N GLY A 111 -4.69 -1.79 5.24
CA GLY A 111 -3.50 -2.24 5.96
C GLY A 111 -3.38 -3.77 5.97
N GLY A 112 -4.51 -4.46 6.14
CA GLY A 112 -4.59 -5.91 6.07
C GLY A 112 -4.13 -6.45 4.71
N HIS A 113 -4.66 -5.92 3.61
CA HIS A 113 -4.31 -6.35 2.26
C HIS A 113 -2.85 -6.03 1.86
N LEU A 114 -2.25 -5.00 2.44
CA LEU A 114 -0.84 -4.69 2.19
C LEU A 114 0.12 -5.63 2.94
N PHE A 115 -0.37 -6.33 3.97
CA PHE A 115 0.44 -7.16 4.85
C PHE A 115 0.20 -8.67 4.71
N ALA A 116 -1.05 -9.09 4.49
CA ALA A 116 -1.51 -10.48 4.61
C ALA A 116 -2.13 -11.05 3.33
#